data_AF-A0AAE0BZX5-F1
#
_entry.id   AF-A0AAE0BZX5-F1
#
_cell.length_a   1.000
_cell.length_b   1.000
_cell.length_c   1.000
_cell.angle_alpha   90.00
_cell.angle_beta   90.00
_cell.angle_gamma   90.00
#
_symmetry.space_group_name_H-M   'P 1'
#
loop_
_entity.id
_entity.type
_entity.pdbx_description
1 polymer ?
#
loop_
_entity_poly.entity_id
_entity_poly.type
_entity_poly.pdbx_seq_one_letter_code
_entity_poly.pdbx_strand_id
1 'polypeptide(L)'
;MRGFHQHRIVSVTAGSAAPRLFAVSDIHTDKDENMTWLEGISTGKYQADTVIVAGDISHNLEVIEKTLLALAARFNEVFYTPGNHDLWCSGDGCLDSIHKLQQLLALCARIGVHTGPTRVEPREGGVAYWVVPVLSWHHSSFDTERDLDLEVLPSPPVPISRAVMDFRACEWPKGLDPTGDEVAVYMDELNDTVRASVGSEEVSGERLWELIAQSQEPVISFSHFLPRLELCPEKRFLMYSLLPKVVGSDPLRRRVEALQPSVHVFGHTHFGWDQELDGIRYIQAAVGYPFEREQRLRSLAVGGSPEKLLQVFDSGNGGHFCPQMSATWSDYYKKNPRDPENMELAWWVKKRHRAQAAWQCLDGPVRARQGPPNLEIGLENLEIRWARQGPGGLAVPRRARQGPPNLEIDPAGPV
;
A
#
# COMPACT_ATOMS: atom_id res chain seq x y z
N MET A 1 -18.20 -29.82 -28.45
CA MET A 1 -18.08 -30.62 -27.22
C MET A 1 -16.61 -30.73 -26.86
N ARG A 2 -16.12 -29.87 -25.96
CA ARG A 2 -14.74 -29.91 -25.44
C ARG A 2 -14.85 -29.95 -23.91
N GLY A 3 -14.07 -30.86 -23.32
CA GLY A 3 -14.25 -31.38 -21.98
C GLY A 3 -14.05 -30.36 -20.86
N PHE A 4 -14.85 -30.52 -19.83
CA PHE A 4 -14.69 -29.90 -18.52
C PHE A 4 -13.36 -30.33 -17.91
N HIS A 5 -12.53 -29.35 -17.50
CA HIS A 5 -11.38 -29.62 -16.67
C HIS A 5 -11.84 -29.98 -15.26
N GLN A 6 -11.51 -31.21 -14.84
CA GLN A 6 -11.72 -31.70 -13.49
C GLN A 6 -10.86 -30.90 -12.50
N HIS A 7 -11.50 -30.38 -11.45
CA HIS A 7 -10.84 -29.84 -10.27
C HIS A 7 -9.89 -30.89 -9.68
N ARG A 8 -8.62 -30.51 -9.53
CA ARG A 8 -7.60 -31.34 -8.89
C ARG A 8 -7.81 -31.26 -7.38
N ILE A 9 -8.50 -32.25 -6.81
CA ILE A 9 -8.56 -32.45 -5.36
C ILE A 9 -7.17 -32.92 -4.93
N VAL A 10 -6.36 -31.99 -4.42
CA VAL A 10 -5.13 -32.33 -3.70
C VAL A 10 -5.56 -32.76 -2.31
N SER A 11 -5.37 -34.04 -1.99
CA SER A 11 -5.56 -34.54 -0.62
C SER A 11 -4.50 -33.92 0.28
N VAL A 12 -4.89 -32.93 1.07
CA VAL A 12 -4.04 -32.36 2.12
C VAL A 12 -4.00 -33.38 3.26
N THR A 13 -2.83 -33.98 3.47
CA THR A 13 -2.55 -34.81 4.64
C THR A 13 -2.59 -33.97 5.92
N ALA A 14 -3.21 -34.54 6.96
CA ALA A 14 -3.44 -33.99 8.28
C ALA A 14 -2.23 -33.23 8.86
N GLY A 15 -2.47 -31.97 9.24
CA GLY A 15 -1.49 -31.10 9.91
C GLY A 15 -1.65 -29.59 9.64
N SER A 16 -2.74 -29.13 9.02
CA SER A 16 -2.91 -27.72 8.68
C SER A 16 -3.54 -26.96 9.85
N ALA A 17 -2.81 -25.98 10.40
CA ALA A 17 -3.43 -24.91 11.19
C ALA A 17 -4.55 -24.25 10.37
N ALA A 18 -5.52 -23.64 11.05
CA ALA A 18 -6.60 -22.93 10.39
C ALA A 18 -6.08 -21.81 9.47
N PRO A 19 -6.79 -21.46 8.39
CA PRO A 19 -6.38 -20.40 7.46
C PRO A 19 -6.17 -19.07 8.16
N ARG A 20 -5.07 -18.40 7.82
CA ARG A 20 -4.78 -17.03 8.24
C ARG A 20 -4.99 -16.08 7.08
N LEU A 21 -5.22 -14.82 7.40
CA LEU A 21 -5.23 -13.73 6.44
C LEU A 21 -4.05 -12.80 6.72
N PHE A 22 -3.26 -12.57 5.67
CA PHE A 22 -2.14 -11.64 5.65
C PHE A 22 -2.47 -10.40 4.84
N ALA A 23 -1.78 -9.29 5.12
CA ALA A 23 -1.91 -8.05 4.38
C ALA A 23 -0.53 -7.47 4.02
N VAL A 24 -0.48 -6.83 2.85
CA VAL A 24 0.63 -6.05 2.35
C VAL A 24 0.11 -4.92 1.45
N SER A 25 0.83 -3.80 1.39
CA SER A 25 0.59 -2.72 0.43
C SER A 25 1.92 -2.21 -0.12
N ASP A 26 1.87 -1.43 -1.19
CA ASP A 26 3.01 -0.66 -1.68
C ASP A 26 4.25 -1.55 -1.92
N ILE A 27 4.07 -2.65 -2.64
CA ILE A 27 5.13 -3.64 -2.85
C ILE A 27 6.18 -3.11 -3.81
N HIS A 28 5.80 -2.30 -4.82
CA HIS A 28 6.72 -1.70 -5.79
C HIS A 28 7.72 -2.70 -6.38
N THR A 29 7.19 -3.77 -6.96
CA THR A 29 7.98 -4.88 -7.53
C THR A 29 8.67 -4.54 -8.85
N ASP A 30 8.51 -3.32 -9.35
CA ASP A 30 9.41 -2.71 -10.33
C ASP A 30 10.82 -2.47 -9.76
N LYS A 31 11.00 -2.56 -8.44
CA LYS A 31 12.32 -2.61 -7.79
C LYS A 31 12.78 -4.05 -7.61
N ASP A 32 13.99 -4.35 -8.10
CA ASP A 32 14.58 -5.69 -8.06
C ASP A 32 14.66 -6.27 -6.65
N GLU A 33 14.97 -5.45 -5.64
CA GLU A 33 15.03 -5.87 -4.25
C GLU A 33 13.65 -6.30 -3.72
N ASN A 34 12.59 -5.58 -4.11
CA ASN A 34 11.22 -5.89 -3.69
C ASN A 34 10.68 -7.14 -4.42
N MET A 35 11.01 -7.31 -5.70
CA MET A 35 10.71 -8.55 -6.42
C MET A 35 11.46 -9.75 -5.78
N THR A 36 12.73 -9.57 -5.41
CA THR A 36 13.53 -10.61 -4.74
C THR A 36 12.93 -10.98 -3.38
N TRP A 37 12.49 -9.99 -2.61
CA TRP A 37 11.77 -10.20 -1.35
C TRP A 37 10.51 -11.05 -1.55
N LEU A 38 9.68 -10.71 -2.53
CA LEU A 38 8.45 -11.44 -2.84
C LEU A 38 8.74 -12.87 -3.29
N GLU A 39 9.74 -13.05 -4.17
CA GLU A 39 10.17 -14.37 -4.63
C GLU A 39 10.70 -15.25 -3.47
N GLY A 40 11.29 -14.62 -2.44
CA GLY A 40 11.74 -15.25 -1.20
C GLY A 40 10.63 -15.73 -0.25
N ILE A 41 9.37 -15.32 -0.47
CA ILE A 41 8.22 -15.85 0.29
C ILE A 41 8.08 -17.34 -0.03
N SER A 42 7.93 -18.17 1.02
CA SER A 42 7.82 -19.62 0.88
C SER A 42 6.63 -20.05 0.00
N THR A 43 6.88 -20.97 -0.93
CA THR A 43 5.86 -21.63 -1.76
C THR A 43 5.11 -22.77 -1.05
N GLY A 44 5.54 -23.15 0.16
CA GLY A 44 4.90 -24.21 0.95
C GLY A 44 4.12 -23.71 2.17
N LYS A 45 4.63 -22.67 2.84
CA LYS A 45 4.16 -22.25 4.16
C LYS A 45 2.74 -21.65 4.17
N TYR A 46 2.33 -21.01 3.08
CA TYR A 46 1.12 -20.18 3.03
C TYR A 46 0.01 -20.74 2.15
N GLN A 47 0.12 -22.01 1.70
CA GLN A 47 -0.83 -22.61 0.76
C GLN A 47 -2.27 -22.76 1.28
N ALA A 48 -2.49 -22.59 2.59
CA ALA A 48 -3.82 -22.57 3.20
C ALA A 48 -4.31 -21.16 3.52
N ASP A 49 -3.46 -20.14 3.36
CA ASP A 49 -3.70 -18.77 3.82
C ASP A 49 -4.20 -17.87 2.71
N THR A 50 -4.76 -16.73 3.10
CA THR A 50 -5.21 -15.63 2.24
C THR A 50 -4.22 -14.47 2.32
N VAL A 51 -4.02 -13.74 1.23
CA VAL A 51 -3.27 -12.48 1.24
C VAL A 51 -4.06 -11.34 0.59
N ILE A 52 -4.08 -10.18 1.26
CA ILE A 52 -4.54 -8.90 0.72
C ILE A 52 -3.33 -8.13 0.17
N VAL A 53 -3.49 -7.57 -1.02
CA VAL A 53 -2.57 -6.61 -1.64
C VAL A 53 -3.32 -5.29 -1.83
N ALA A 54 -3.05 -4.32 -0.94
CA ALA A 54 -3.71 -3.01 -0.90
C ALA A 54 -3.01 -1.98 -1.81
N GLY A 55 -2.93 -2.30 -3.10
CA GLY A 55 -2.44 -1.42 -4.16
C GLY A 55 -0.92 -1.23 -4.22
N ASP A 56 -0.51 -0.50 -5.26
CA ASP A 56 0.86 -0.10 -5.58
C ASP A 56 1.83 -1.26 -5.70
N ILE A 57 1.57 -2.09 -6.71
CA ILE A 57 2.50 -3.13 -7.15
C ILE A 57 3.51 -2.54 -8.14
N SER A 58 3.05 -1.86 -9.20
CA SER A 58 3.91 -1.29 -10.25
C SER A 58 3.09 -0.49 -11.26
N HIS A 59 3.65 0.51 -11.94
CA HIS A 59 3.03 1.06 -13.15
C HIS A 59 3.04 0.08 -14.34
N ASN A 60 3.80 -1.00 -14.35
CA ASN A 60 3.88 -1.89 -15.50
C ASN A 60 2.94 -3.09 -15.37
N LEU A 61 2.01 -3.25 -16.31
CA LEU A 61 1.03 -4.34 -16.31
C LEU A 61 1.66 -5.75 -16.30
N GLU A 62 2.78 -5.96 -17.00
CA GLU A 62 3.49 -7.24 -17.01
C GLU A 62 4.12 -7.55 -15.64
N VAL A 63 4.63 -6.51 -14.95
CA VAL A 63 5.18 -6.64 -13.60
C VAL A 63 4.07 -6.96 -12.61
N ILE A 64 2.91 -6.30 -12.73
CA ILE A 64 1.72 -6.62 -11.92
C ILE A 64 1.30 -8.08 -12.13
N GLU A 65 1.18 -8.54 -13.38
CA GLU A 65 0.83 -9.93 -13.69
C GLU A 65 1.84 -10.92 -13.07
N LYS A 66 3.14 -10.67 -13.22
CA LYS A 66 4.19 -11.51 -12.61
C LYS A 66 4.05 -11.56 -11.09
N THR A 67 3.83 -10.43 -10.45
CA THR A 67 3.69 -10.33 -8.99
C THR A 67 2.45 -11.06 -8.48
N LEU A 68 1.29 -10.84 -9.09
CA LEU A 68 0.06 -11.48 -8.68
C LEU A 68 0.09 -13.01 -8.93
N LEU A 69 0.66 -13.47 -10.04
CA LEU A 69 0.88 -14.91 -10.28
C LEU A 69 1.83 -15.53 -9.23
N ALA A 70 2.88 -14.81 -8.85
CA ALA A 70 3.79 -15.27 -7.82
C ALA A 70 3.11 -15.39 -6.44
N LEU A 71 2.20 -14.48 -6.09
CA LEU A 71 1.38 -14.59 -4.89
C LEU A 71 0.35 -15.72 -4.99
N ALA A 72 -0.34 -15.85 -6.12
CA ALA A 72 -1.32 -16.92 -6.35
C ALA A 72 -0.68 -18.33 -6.31
N ALA A 73 0.62 -18.44 -6.61
CA ALA A 73 1.36 -19.69 -6.45
C ALA A 73 1.76 -20.01 -4.99
N ARG A 74 1.58 -19.07 -4.05
CA ARG A 74 2.02 -19.16 -2.65
C ARG A 74 0.87 -19.18 -1.64
N PHE A 75 -0.25 -18.54 -2.00
CA PHE A 75 -1.44 -18.40 -1.17
C PHE A 75 -2.63 -19.13 -1.79
N ASN A 76 -3.61 -19.47 -0.94
CA ASN A 76 -4.85 -20.07 -1.41
C ASN A 76 -5.75 -19.04 -2.10
N GLU A 77 -5.96 -17.90 -1.44
CA GLU A 77 -6.72 -16.77 -1.99
C GLU A 77 -5.82 -15.53 -2.06
N VAL A 78 -5.93 -14.77 -3.13
CA VAL A 78 -5.26 -13.48 -3.29
C VAL A 78 -6.32 -12.42 -3.58
N PHE A 79 -6.33 -11.38 -2.76
CA PHE A 79 -7.20 -10.22 -2.92
C PHE A 79 -6.37 -9.00 -3.31
N TYR A 80 -6.87 -8.22 -4.27
CA TYR A 80 -6.16 -7.06 -4.80
C TYR A 80 -7.13 -5.91 -5.08
N THR A 81 -6.67 -4.68 -4.83
CA THR A 81 -7.26 -3.44 -5.32
C THR A 81 -6.12 -2.59 -5.87
N PRO A 82 -6.27 -1.94 -7.04
CA PRO A 82 -5.23 -1.10 -7.60
C PRO A 82 -4.97 0.15 -6.75
N GLY A 83 -3.69 0.54 -6.70
CA GLY A 83 -3.26 1.83 -6.18
C GLY A 83 -3.10 2.89 -7.26
N ASN A 84 -2.52 4.05 -6.91
CA ASN A 84 -2.30 5.11 -7.89
C ASN A 84 -1.23 4.72 -8.92
N HIS A 85 -0.15 4.08 -8.46
CA HIS A 85 0.95 3.66 -9.32
C HIS A 85 0.46 2.67 -10.38
N ASP A 86 -0.43 1.76 -9.98
CA ASP A 86 -1.01 0.75 -10.86
C ASP A 86 -1.85 1.34 -12.00
N LEU A 87 -2.33 2.58 -11.88
CA LEU A 87 -3.16 3.25 -12.90
C LEU A 87 -2.40 4.29 -13.75
N TRP A 88 -1.10 4.48 -13.52
CA TRP A 88 -0.26 5.35 -14.34
C TRP A 88 -0.12 4.80 -15.76
N CYS A 89 -0.44 5.58 -16.78
CA CYS A 89 -0.27 5.22 -18.18
C CYS A 89 1.20 5.36 -18.60
N SER A 90 1.90 4.23 -18.75
CA SER A 90 3.35 4.18 -18.95
C SER A 90 3.75 3.46 -20.25
N GLY A 91 3.05 3.75 -21.35
CA GLY A 91 3.35 3.14 -22.66
C GLY A 91 3.04 1.64 -22.75
N ASP A 92 2.17 1.14 -21.88
CA ASP A 92 1.69 -0.25 -21.80
C ASP A 92 0.56 -0.58 -22.80
N GLY A 93 0.26 0.35 -23.71
CA GLY A 93 -0.79 0.20 -24.73
C GLY A 93 -2.21 0.47 -24.23
N CYS A 94 -2.38 0.88 -22.96
CA CYS A 94 -3.66 1.35 -22.47
C CYS A 94 -4.01 2.71 -23.08
N LEU A 95 -5.32 2.95 -23.29
CA LEU A 95 -5.81 4.18 -23.92
C LEU A 95 -5.87 5.34 -22.92
N ASP A 96 -6.21 5.02 -21.68
CA ASP A 96 -6.31 5.91 -20.53
C ASP A 96 -6.28 5.05 -19.25
N SER A 97 -6.29 5.70 -18.08
CA SER A 97 -6.26 5.06 -16.76
C SER A 97 -7.51 4.21 -16.47
N ILE A 98 -8.65 4.51 -17.10
CA ILE A 98 -9.88 3.69 -16.97
C ILE A 98 -9.76 2.41 -17.79
N HIS A 99 -9.25 2.49 -19.03
CA HIS A 99 -8.95 1.31 -19.83
C HIS A 99 -7.91 0.44 -19.12
N LYS A 100 -6.90 1.06 -18.48
CA LYS A 100 -5.93 0.32 -17.68
C LYS A 100 -6.55 -0.40 -16.49
N LEU A 101 -7.42 0.27 -15.73
CA LEU A 101 -8.19 -0.36 -14.66
C LEU A 101 -8.97 -1.59 -15.19
N GLN A 102 -9.65 -1.46 -16.33
CA GLN A 102 -10.39 -2.58 -16.94
C GLN A 102 -9.46 -3.75 -17.30
N GLN A 103 -8.28 -3.48 -17.87
CA GLN A 103 -7.28 -4.52 -18.17
C GLN A 103 -6.78 -5.21 -16.90
N LEU A 104 -6.55 -4.47 -15.80
CA LEU A 104 -6.16 -5.02 -14.50
C LEU A 104 -7.23 -5.93 -13.90
N LEU A 105 -8.49 -5.49 -13.90
CA LEU A 105 -9.60 -6.30 -13.40
C LEU A 105 -9.79 -7.57 -14.24
N ALA A 106 -9.67 -7.47 -15.57
CA ALA A 106 -9.74 -8.63 -16.47
C ALA A 106 -8.55 -9.59 -16.27
N LEU A 107 -7.35 -9.07 -16.04
CA LEU A 107 -6.17 -9.85 -15.68
C LEU A 107 -6.41 -10.62 -14.38
N CYS A 108 -6.86 -9.94 -13.32
CA CYS A 108 -7.14 -10.57 -12.03
C CYS A 108 -8.16 -11.71 -12.15
N ALA A 109 -9.26 -11.46 -12.86
CA ALA A 109 -10.27 -12.49 -13.12
C ALA A 109 -9.69 -13.71 -13.88
N ARG A 110 -8.78 -13.49 -14.83
CA ARG A 110 -8.12 -14.56 -15.60
C ARG A 110 -7.22 -15.44 -14.73
N ILE A 111 -6.54 -14.86 -13.75
CA ILE A 111 -5.55 -15.56 -12.91
C ILE A 111 -6.10 -15.99 -11.54
N GLY A 112 -7.39 -15.74 -11.27
CA GLY A 112 -8.05 -16.14 -10.02
C GLY A 112 -7.74 -15.23 -8.83
N VAL A 113 -7.43 -13.96 -9.07
CA VAL A 113 -7.25 -12.94 -8.02
C VAL A 113 -8.57 -12.20 -7.80
N HIS A 114 -8.97 -12.06 -6.54
CA HIS A 114 -10.23 -11.44 -6.13
C HIS A 114 -10.10 -9.92 -6.08
N THR A 115 -10.98 -9.23 -6.80
CA THR A 115 -11.07 -7.75 -6.84
C THR A 115 -12.43 -7.22 -6.38
N GLY A 116 -13.33 -8.10 -5.94
CA GLY A 116 -14.64 -7.77 -5.38
C GLY A 116 -14.91 -8.46 -4.05
N PRO A 117 -15.95 -8.04 -3.32
CA PRO A 117 -16.28 -8.61 -2.02
C PRO A 117 -16.46 -10.13 -2.12
N THR A 118 -15.81 -10.89 -1.26
CA THR A 118 -15.90 -12.35 -1.25
C THR A 118 -16.00 -12.87 0.16
N ARG A 119 -16.94 -13.79 0.39
CA ARG A 119 -17.00 -14.57 1.62
C ARG A 119 -16.03 -15.74 1.51
N VAL A 120 -15.03 -15.77 2.39
CA VAL A 120 -14.10 -16.89 2.47
C VAL A 120 -14.72 -17.97 3.35
N GLU A 121 -14.97 -19.13 2.75
CA GLU A 121 -15.56 -20.28 3.45
C GLU A 121 -14.59 -20.85 4.51
N PRO A 122 -15.12 -21.32 5.65
CA PRO A 122 -14.30 -21.92 6.69
C PRO A 122 -13.64 -23.19 6.16
N ARG A 123 -12.35 -23.35 6.48
CA ARG A 123 -11.67 -24.66 6.39
C ARG A 123 -11.70 -25.33 7.76
N GLU A 124 -11.27 -26.59 7.81
CA GLU A 124 -11.34 -27.44 9.01
C GLU A 124 -10.91 -26.69 10.30
N GLY A 125 -11.85 -26.51 11.23
CA GLY A 125 -11.63 -25.81 12.51
C GLY A 125 -11.65 -24.27 12.48
N GLY A 126 -11.97 -23.65 11.33
CA GLY A 126 -12.03 -22.20 11.15
C GLY A 126 -13.45 -21.62 11.08
N VAL A 127 -13.54 -20.29 11.10
CA VAL A 127 -14.78 -19.52 10.87
C VAL A 127 -14.79 -18.86 9.49
N ALA A 128 -15.99 -18.61 8.96
CA ALA A 128 -16.17 -17.82 7.75
C ALA A 128 -15.87 -16.33 8.04
N TYR A 129 -15.44 -15.60 7.02
CA TYR A 129 -15.21 -14.16 7.10
C TYR A 129 -15.33 -13.52 5.71
N TRP A 130 -15.53 -12.20 5.69
CA TRP A 130 -15.58 -11.42 4.45
C TRP A 130 -14.28 -10.70 4.20
N VAL A 131 -13.86 -10.69 2.93
CA VAL A 131 -12.79 -9.81 2.43
C VAL A 131 -13.38 -8.88 1.38
N VAL A 132 -13.24 -7.58 1.58
CA VAL A 132 -13.92 -6.52 0.81
C VAL A 132 -12.90 -5.54 0.21
N PRO A 133 -12.42 -5.78 -1.03
CA PRO A 133 -11.67 -4.80 -1.79
C PRO A 133 -12.54 -3.58 -2.10
N VAL A 134 -11.97 -2.38 -1.98
CA VAL A 134 -12.64 -1.10 -2.28
C VAL A 134 -11.82 -0.34 -3.31
N LEU A 135 -12.41 -0.13 -4.49
CA LEU A 135 -11.88 0.80 -5.50
C LEU A 135 -12.06 2.23 -4.99
N SER A 136 -11.02 3.04 -5.11
CA SER A 136 -11.05 4.42 -4.64
C SER A 136 -10.02 5.26 -5.37
N TRP A 137 -10.19 6.58 -5.30
CA TRP A 137 -9.21 7.58 -5.68
C TRP A 137 -9.17 8.70 -4.65
N HIS A 138 -8.22 9.63 -4.79
CA HIS A 138 -8.13 10.81 -3.94
C HIS A 138 -8.86 12.03 -4.55
N HIS A 139 -9.17 13.02 -3.71
CA HIS A 139 -9.49 14.38 -4.16
C HIS A 139 -8.96 15.42 -3.18
N SER A 140 -8.71 16.63 -3.68
CA SER A 140 -8.02 17.68 -2.92
C SER A 140 -8.79 18.26 -1.74
N SER A 141 -10.13 18.28 -1.82
CA SER A 141 -11.01 18.75 -0.74
C SER A 141 -11.12 17.79 0.45
N PHE A 142 -10.59 16.57 0.35
CA PHE A 142 -10.51 15.64 1.48
C PHE A 142 -9.63 16.18 2.61
N ASP A 143 -8.65 17.02 2.28
CA ASP A 143 -7.84 17.75 3.24
C ASP A 143 -8.62 18.96 3.78
N THR A 144 -9.28 18.75 4.92
CA THR A 144 -10.00 19.80 5.63
C THR A 144 -9.12 20.61 6.57
N GLU A 145 -7.84 20.25 6.73
CA GLU A 145 -6.90 20.95 7.61
C GLU A 145 -6.35 22.20 6.91
N ARG A 146 -6.08 23.26 7.69
CA ARG A 146 -5.50 24.48 7.15
C ARG A 146 -4.09 24.22 6.57
N ASP A 147 -3.76 24.86 5.45
CA ASP A 147 -2.41 24.80 4.90
C ASP A 147 -1.42 25.61 5.74
N LEU A 148 -0.17 25.15 5.84
CA LEU A 148 0.89 25.83 6.58
C LEU A 148 1.14 27.24 6.04
N ASP A 149 1.26 28.21 6.95
CA ASP A 149 1.50 29.61 6.60
C ASP A 149 2.89 29.80 5.96
N LEU A 150 2.98 30.73 5.02
CA LEU A 150 4.25 31.07 4.36
C LEU A 150 5.26 31.73 5.30
N GLU A 151 4.84 32.18 6.48
CA GLU A 151 5.76 32.67 7.52
C GLU A 151 6.50 31.52 8.22
N VAL A 152 5.91 30.32 8.20
CA VAL A 152 6.46 29.10 8.81
C VAL A 152 7.31 28.33 7.81
N LEU A 153 6.91 28.33 6.53
CA LEU A 153 7.64 27.68 5.45
C LEU A 153 8.69 28.64 4.86
N PRO A 154 9.92 28.19 4.55
CA PRO A 154 10.93 29.05 3.93
C PRO A 154 10.57 29.46 2.49
N SER A 155 9.68 28.69 1.84
CA SER A 155 9.20 28.93 0.49
C SER A 155 7.83 28.27 0.31
N PRO A 156 6.96 28.80 -0.57
CA PRO A 156 5.70 28.15 -0.90
C PRO A 156 5.90 26.69 -1.32
N PRO A 157 5.03 25.76 -0.90
CA PRO A 157 5.09 24.38 -1.34
C PRO A 157 4.82 24.31 -2.85
N VAL A 158 5.44 23.34 -3.52
CA VAL A 158 5.14 23.05 -4.93
C VAL A 158 3.67 22.60 -5.03
N PRO A 159 2.85 23.16 -5.93
CA PRO A 159 1.46 22.72 -6.10
C PRO A 159 1.34 21.22 -6.39
N ILE A 160 0.27 20.57 -5.92
CA ILE A 160 0.06 19.12 -6.06
C ILE A 160 0.11 18.66 -7.52
N SER A 161 -0.43 19.43 -8.45
CA SER A 161 -0.42 19.12 -9.89
C SER A 161 0.98 19.03 -10.51
N ARG A 162 2.01 19.52 -9.81
CA ARG A 162 3.41 19.42 -10.21
C ARG A 162 4.21 18.49 -9.30
N ALA A 163 3.79 18.34 -8.05
CA ALA A 163 4.51 17.57 -7.05
C ALA A 163 4.13 16.09 -7.04
N VAL A 164 2.95 15.73 -7.55
CA VAL A 164 2.38 14.38 -7.50
C VAL A 164 2.26 13.82 -8.92
N MET A 165 2.82 12.62 -9.12
CA MET A 165 2.98 12.03 -10.45
C MET A 165 1.64 11.68 -11.08
N ASP A 166 0.63 11.37 -10.27
CA ASP A 166 -0.73 11.04 -10.70
C ASP A 166 -1.28 12.05 -11.72
N PHE A 167 -1.07 13.36 -11.51
CA PHE A 167 -1.58 14.40 -12.41
C PHE A 167 -0.89 14.44 -13.77
N ARG A 168 0.25 13.76 -13.92
CA ARG A 168 1.05 13.71 -15.14
C ARG A 168 1.05 12.33 -15.79
N ALA A 169 0.98 11.27 -14.99
CA ALA A 169 1.08 9.90 -15.43
C ALA A 169 -0.29 9.23 -15.62
N CYS A 170 -1.34 9.67 -14.93
CA CYS A 170 -2.68 9.21 -15.24
C CYS A 170 -3.26 10.00 -16.42
N GLU A 171 -4.00 9.29 -17.26
CA GLU A 171 -4.79 9.87 -18.34
C GLU A 171 -6.25 9.57 -18.06
N TRP A 172 -7.11 10.59 -18.03
CA TRP A 172 -8.51 10.41 -17.69
C TRP A 172 -9.41 10.70 -18.90
N PRO A 173 -10.47 9.91 -19.13
CA PRO A 173 -11.42 10.19 -20.20
C PRO A 173 -12.14 11.52 -19.98
N LYS A 174 -12.64 12.10 -21.07
CA LYS A 174 -13.35 13.39 -21.02
C LYS A 174 -14.51 13.33 -20.02
N GLY A 175 -14.50 14.27 -19.07
CA GLY A 175 -15.52 14.39 -18.02
C GLY A 175 -15.04 13.94 -16.63
N LEU A 176 -13.87 13.30 -16.54
CA LEU A 176 -13.22 12.99 -15.27
C LEU A 176 -12.03 13.94 -15.06
N ASP A 177 -12.22 15.02 -14.30
CA ASP A 177 -11.16 15.95 -13.94
C ASP A 177 -10.42 15.43 -12.68
N PRO A 178 -9.11 15.12 -12.75
CA PRO A 178 -8.37 14.66 -11.59
C PRO A 178 -8.09 15.75 -10.54
N THR A 179 -8.38 17.02 -10.83
CA THR A 179 -8.18 18.13 -9.90
C THR A 179 -9.38 18.40 -8.99
N GLY A 180 -10.57 17.94 -9.40
CA GLY A 180 -11.80 17.96 -8.61
C GLY A 180 -12.04 16.68 -7.83
N ASP A 181 -13.30 16.29 -7.69
CA ASP A 181 -13.75 15.07 -7.00
C ASP A 181 -14.29 14.00 -7.97
N GLU A 182 -14.38 14.31 -9.26
CA GLU A 182 -15.04 13.49 -10.28
C GLU A 182 -14.41 12.09 -10.40
N VAL A 183 -13.08 12.00 -10.35
CA VAL A 183 -12.39 10.69 -10.40
C VAL A 183 -12.69 9.85 -9.15
N ALA A 184 -12.71 10.47 -7.97
CA ALA A 184 -13.00 9.76 -6.72
C ALA A 184 -14.45 9.27 -6.68
N VAL A 185 -15.41 10.10 -7.13
CA VAL A 185 -16.81 9.72 -7.27
C VAL A 185 -16.96 8.58 -8.28
N TYR A 186 -16.32 8.69 -9.44
CA TYR A 186 -16.38 7.65 -10.46
C TYR A 186 -15.84 6.30 -9.96
N MET A 187 -14.67 6.29 -9.31
CA MET A 187 -14.11 5.05 -8.74
C MET A 187 -15.00 4.45 -7.65
N ASP A 188 -15.62 5.32 -6.85
CA ASP A 188 -16.55 4.92 -5.80
C ASP A 188 -17.76 4.18 -6.39
N GLU A 189 -18.42 4.75 -7.40
CA GLU A 189 -19.58 4.17 -8.09
C GLU A 189 -19.28 2.81 -8.72
N LEU A 190 -18.05 2.57 -9.17
CA LEU A 190 -17.66 1.27 -9.72
C LEU A 190 -17.84 0.14 -8.71
N ASN A 191 -17.67 0.40 -7.40
CA ASN A 191 -17.85 -0.62 -6.36
C ASN A 191 -19.26 -1.21 -6.29
N ASP A 192 -20.26 -0.52 -6.83
CA ASP A 192 -21.64 -1.02 -6.91
C ASP A 192 -21.86 -1.91 -8.16
N THR A 193 -20.90 -1.90 -9.09
CA THR A 193 -20.88 -2.70 -10.31
C THR A 193 -19.91 -3.87 -10.24
N VAL A 194 -18.92 -3.82 -9.33
CA VAL A 194 -18.00 -4.93 -9.10
C VAL A 194 -18.79 -6.12 -8.56
N ARG A 195 -19.00 -7.10 -9.42
CA ARG A 195 -19.77 -8.31 -9.12
C ARG A 195 -19.03 -9.13 -8.07
N ALA A 196 -19.62 -9.29 -6.89
CA ALA A 196 -19.31 -10.43 -6.05
C ALA A 196 -20.09 -11.66 -6.52
N SER A 197 -19.42 -12.80 -6.57
CA SER A 197 -20.10 -14.09 -6.60
C SER A 197 -20.42 -14.45 -5.14
N VAL A 198 -21.60 -14.08 -4.64
CA VAL A 198 -22.10 -14.61 -3.36
C VAL A 198 -22.99 -15.82 -3.67
N GLY A 199 -22.41 -17.01 -3.62
CA GLY A 199 -23.13 -18.23 -4.00
C GLY A 199 -23.52 -18.26 -5.48
N SER A 200 -24.74 -18.71 -5.78
CA SER A 200 -25.28 -18.92 -7.15
C SER A 200 -26.31 -17.87 -7.60
N GLU A 201 -26.48 -16.76 -6.89
CA GLU A 201 -27.45 -15.70 -7.24
C GLU A 201 -26.76 -14.37 -7.50
N GLU A 202 -27.15 -13.68 -8.58
CA GLU A 202 -26.71 -12.31 -8.86
C GLU A 202 -27.41 -11.34 -7.89
N VAL A 203 -26.64 -10.71 -7.01
CA VAL A 203 -27.11 -9.64 -6.11
C VAL A 203 -26.56 -8.31 -6.62
N SER A 204 -27.40 -7.26 -6.69
CA SER A 204 -26.95 -5.89 -7.01
C SER A 204 -25.91 -5.43 -5.99
N GLY A 205 -24.88 -4.68 -6.42
CA GLY A 205 -23.79 -4.24 -5.54
C GLY A 205 -24.25 -3.53 -4.28
N GLU A 206 -25.16 -2.55 -4.37
CA GLU A 206 -25.68 -1.83 -3.20
C GLU A 206 -26.24 -2.77 -2.11
N ARG A 207 -27.10 -3.72 -2.52
CA ARG A 207 -27.67 -4.73 -1.62
C ARG A 207 -26.61 -5.66 -1.02
N LEU A 208 -25.54 -5.93 -1.74
CA LEU A 208 -24.43 -6.73 -1.23
C LEU A 208 -23.70 -6.00 -0.10
N TRP A 209 -23.41 -4.71 -0.25
CA TRP A 209 -22.76 -3.91 0.79
C TRP A 209 -23.59 -3.89 2.08
N GLU A 210 -24.91 -3.72 1.97
CA GLU A 210 -25.83 -3.79 3.12
C GLU A 210 -25.82 -5.17 3.80
N LEU A 211 -25.82 -6.25 3.01
CA LEU A 211 -25.77 -7.62 3.54
C LEU A 211 -24.47 -7.89 4.30
N ILE A 212 -23.33 -7.42 3.77
CA ILE A 212 -22.03 -7.59 4.43
C ILE A 212 -22.00 -6.76 5.72
N ALA A 213 -22.47 -5.51 5.68
CA ALA A 213 -22.52 -4.65 6.86
C ALA A 213 -23.42 -5.21 7.99
N GLN A 214 -24.42 -6.01 7.65
CA GLN A 214 -25.31 -6.70 8.60
C GLN A 214 -24.81 -8.10 9.00
N SER A 215 -23.71 -8.56 8.42
CA SER A 215 -23.14 -9.88 8.69
C SER A 215 -22.68 -9.98 10.14
N GLN A 216 -22.87 -11.17 10.73
CA GLN A 216 -22.30 -11.50 12.04
C GLN A 216 -20.87 -12.07 11.93
N GLU A 217 -20.39 -12.26 10.69
CA GLU A 217 -19.05 -12.76 10.41
C GLU A 217 -18.03 -11.62 10.42
N PRO A 218 -16.77 -11.88 10.77
CA PRO A 218 -15.71 -10.88 10.67
C PRO A 218 -15.63 -10.28 9.26
N VAL A 219 -15.60 -8.95 9.18
CA VAL A 219 -15.46 -8.22 7.91
C VAL A 219 -14.10 -7.53 7.89
N ILE A 220 -13.27 -7.89 6.91
CA ILE A 220 -11.99 -7.25 6.61
C ILE A 220 -12.14 -6.54 5.28
N SER A 221 -11.99 -5.22 5.27
CA SER A 221 -12.02 -4.44 4.03
C SER A 221 -10.66 -3.83 3.74
N PHE A 222 -10.44 -3.40 2.50
CA PHE A 222 -9.21 -2.70 2.17
C PHE A 222 -9.34 -1.80 0.95
N SER A 223 -8.68 -0.65 0.98
CA SER A 223 -8.48 0.26 -0.15
C SER A 223 -6.98 0.53 -0.31
N HIS A 224 -6.56 1.15 -1.41
CA HIS A 224 -5.20 1.68 -1.46
C HIS A 224 -5.10 3.00 -0.68
N PHE A 225 -6.03 3.92 -0.94
CA PHE A 225 -6.08 5.25 -0.32
C PHE A 225 -6.62 5.20 1.11
N LEU A 226 -6.41 6.30 1.85
CA LEU A 226 -6.81 6.45 3.24
C LEU A 226 -8.32 6.78 3.31
N PRO A 227 -9.11 6.01 4.08
CA PRO A 227 -10.51 6.34 4.30
C PRO A 227 -10.70 7.49 5.30
N ARG A 228 -9.64 7.91 6.00
CA ARG A 228 -9.69 8.92 7.05
C ARG A 228 -8.48 9.82 7.05
N LEU A 229 -8.70 11.12 7.15
CA LEU A 229 -7.64 12.13 7.25
C LEU A 229 -6.81 11.94 8.53
N GLU A 230 -7.42 11.39 9.58
CA GLU A 230 -6.77 11.08 10.86
C GLU A 230 -5.64 10.05 10.73
N LEU A 231 -5.61 9.29 9.63
CA LEU A 231 -4.57 8.31 9.29
C LEU A 231 -3.42 8.93 8.48
N CYS A 232 -3.41 10.24 8.27
CA CYS A 232 -2.27 10.98 7.71
C CYS A 232 -1.63 11.84 8.81
N PRO A 233 -0.30 11.82 9.00
CA PRO A 233 0.34 12.70 10.00
C PRO A 233 0.07 14.18 9.71
N GLU A 234 -0.01 15.00 10.76
CA GLU A 234 -0.23 16.44 10.65
C GLU A 234 0.82 17.10 9.74
N LYS A 235 0.41 18.13 9.00
CA LYS A 235 1.24 18.83 8.02
C LYS A 235 2.59 19.32 8.59
N ARG A 236 2.63 19.71 9.86
CA ARG A 236 3.84 20.15 10.58
C ARG A 236 4.94 19.08 10.71
N PHE A 237 4.59 17.81 10.49
CA PHE A 237 5.51 16.68 10.53
C PHE A 237 5.99 16.23 9.15
N LEU A 238 5.30 16.65 8.09
CA LEU A 238 5.50 16.16 6.73
C LEU A 238 6.60 16.94 6.01
N MET A 239 7.38 16.22 5.18
CA MET A 239 8.35 16.87 4.27
C MET A 239 7.64 17.65 3.17
N TYR A 240 6.46 17.19 2.76
CA TYR A 240 5.58 17.83 1.80
C TYR A 240 4.23 18.05 2.46
N SER A 241 3.95 19.31 2.85
CA SER A 241 2.77 19.67 3.65
C SER A 241 1.45 19.57 2.92
N LEU A 242 1.45 19.52 1.58
CA LEU A 242 0.23 19.35 0.79
C LEU A 242 -0.10 17.88 0.49
N LEU A 243 0.65 16.93 1.05
CA LEU A 243 0.37 15.50 0.91
C LEU A 243 -1.09 15.14 1.23
N PRO A 244 -1.72 15.63 2.32
CA PRO A 244 -3.09 15.24 2.67
C PRO A 244 -4.14 15.51 1.58
N LYS A 245 -3.84 16.39 0.61
CA LYS A 245 -4.71 16.67 -0.54
C LYS A 245 -4.77 15.56 -1.58
N VAL A 246 -3.97 14.50 -1.45
CA VAL A 246 -3.91 13.40 -2.44
C VAL A 246 -3.93 12.01 -1.81
N VAL A 247 -4.34 11.88 -0.54
CA VAL A 247 -4.24 10.60 0.18
C VAL A 247 -5.55 9.82 0.29
N GLY A 248 -6.70 10.45 0.04
CA GLY A 248 -8.00 9.87 0.35
C GLY A 248 -9.17 10.68 -0.19
N SER A 249 -10.38 10.24 0.13
CA SER A 249 -11.61 10.86 -0.39
C SER A 249 -12.83 10.62 0.51
N ASP A 250 -13.79 11.55 0.42
CA ASP A 250 -15.06 11.49 1.15
C ASP A 250 -15.98 10.34 0.72
N PRO A 251 -16.08 9.95 -0.57
CA PRO A 251 -16.78 8.74 -0.97
C PRO A 251 -16.20 7.48 -0.31
N LEU A 252 -14.87 7.29 -0.35
CA LEU A 252 -14.21 6.16 0.32
C LEU A 252 -14.50 6.15 1.82
N ARG A 253 -14.38 7.31 2.49
CA ARG A 253 -14.71 7.46 3.91
C ARG A 253 -16.12 6.96 4.20
N ARG A 254 -17.11 7.46 3.47
CA ARG A 254 -18.52 7.09 3.65
C ARG A 254 -18.75 5.59 3.46
N ARG A 255 -18.11 4.95 2.47
CA ARG A 255 -18.22 3.49 2.26
C ARG A 255 -17.68 2.69 3.43
N VAL A 256 -16.49 3.04 3.91
CA VAL A 256 -15.85 2.32 5.03
C VAL A 256 -16.63 2.53 6.33
N GLU A 257 -17.10 3.75 6.59
CA GLU A 257 -17.94 4.06 7.75
C GLU A 257 -19.30 3.36 7.68
N ALA A 258 -19.91 3.21 6.49
CA ALA A 258 -21.16 2.48 6.33
C ALA A 258 -20.97 0.96 6.49
N LEU A 259 -19.83 0.42 6.01
CA LEU A 259 -19.51 -1.01 6.10
C LEU A 259 -19.20 -1.46 7.54
N GLN A 260 -18.66 -0.57 8.39
CA GLN A 260 -18.21 -0.88 9.76
C GLN A 260 -17.36 -2.17 9.84
N PRO A 261 -16.29 -2.30 9.04
CA PRO A 261 -15.44 -3.48 9.08
C PRO A 261 -14.72 -3.59 10.42
N SER A 262 -14.45 -4.82 10.86
CA SER A 262 -13.61 -5.03 12.05
C SER A 262 -12.18 -4.54 11.83
N VAL A 263 -11.66 -4.71 10.61
CA VAL A 263 -10.37 -4.17 10.17
C VAL A 263 -10.49 -3.57 8.77
N HIS A 264 -9.89 -2.41 8.57
CA HIS A 264 -9.67 -1.81 7.26
C HIS A 264 -8.15 -1.69 6.98
N VAL A 265 -7.67 -2.38 5.95
CA VAL A 265 -6.28 -2.32 5.50
C VAL A 265 -6.12 -1.25 4.42
N PHE A 266 -5.04 -0.46 4.46
CA PHE A 266 -4.76 0.55 3.45
C PHE A 266 -3.26 0.72 3.17
N GLY A 267 -2.91 1.57 2.20
CA GLY A 267 -1.55 1.80 1.70
C GLY A 267 -1.21 3.27 1.44
N HIS A 268 -0.53 3.55 0.32
CA HIS A 268 -0.32 4.86 -0.29
C HIS A 268 0.70 5.78 0.41
N THR A 269 0.51 6.08 1.70
CA THR A 269 1.35 7.09 2.39
C THR A 269 2.70 6.58 2.87
N HIS A 270 2.90 5.27 2.82
CA HIS A 270 4.06 4.56 3.37
C HIS A 270 4.37 4.95 4.84
N PHE A 271 3.33 5.19 5.63
CA PHE A 271 3.42 5.39 7.07
C PHE A 271 2.85 4.17 7.77
N GLY A 272 3.60 3.60 8.70
CA GLY A 272 3.11 2.47 9.47
C GLY A 272 1.97 2.92 10.38
N TRP A 273 0.81 2.27 10.25
CA TRP A 273 -0.37 2.49 11.08
C TRP A 273 -0.93 1.18 11.60
N ASP A 274 -1.32 1.19 12.87
CA ASP A 274 -2.21 0.22 13.48
C ASP A 274 -2.98 0.92 14.60
N GLN A 275 -4.16 1.45 14.26
CA GLN A 275 -4.95 2.30 15.14
C GLN A 275 -6.45 2.05 15.01
N GLU A 276 -7.15 2.03 16.14
CA GLU A 276 -8.61 1.99 16.17
C GLU A 276 -9.16 3.42 16.21
N LEU A 277 -10.13 3.70 15.34
CA LEU A 277 -10.90 4.94 15.33
C LEU A 277 -12.37 4.60 15.11
N ASP A 278 -13.25 5.10 15.99
CA ASP A 278 -14.71 4.90 15.90
C ASP A 278 -15.13 3.43 15.72
N GLY A 279 -14.45 2.50 16.41
CA GLY A 279 -14.75 1.07 16.39
C GLY A 279 -14.18 0.29 15.21
N ILE A 280 -13.49 0.95 14.27
CA ILE A 280 -12.81 0.31 13.14
C ILE A 280 -11.30 0.34 13.39
N ARG A 281 -10.63 -0.82 13.26
CA ARG A 281 -9.17 -0.89 13.29
C ARG A 281 -8.57 -0.67 11.91
N TYR A 282 -7.74 0.34 11.77
CA TYR A 282 -7.05 0.70 10.53
C TYR A 282 -5.60 0.24 10.57
N ILE A 283 -5.16 -0.48 9.54
CA ILE A 283 -3.81 -1.03 9.43
C ILE A 283 -3.19 -0.64 8.09
N GLN A 284 -1.99 -0.07 8.11
CA GLN A 284 -1.18 0.16 6.91
C GLN A 284 0.15 -0.58 7.00
N ALA A 285 0.36 -1.51 6.07
CA ALA A 285 1.48 -2.44 6.05
C ALA A 285 2.29 -2.33 4.75
N ALA A 286 2.84 -1.15 4.52
CA ALA A 286 3.62 -0.85 3.32
C ALA A 286 4.99 -1.55 3.37
N VAL A 287 5.35 -2.27 2.30
CA VAL A 287 6.74 -2.70 2.06
C VAL A 287 7.60 -1.49 1.73
N GLY A 288 7.04 -0.58 0.93
CA GLY A 288 7.67 0.65 0.49
C GLY A 288 8.89 0.41 -0.39
N TYR A 289 9.61 1.49 -0.69
CA TYR A 289 10.81 1.40 -1.51
C TYR A 289 12.02 0.98 -0.68
N PRO A 290 13.03 0.32 -1.28
CA PRO A 290 14.24 -0.10 -0.59
C PRO A 290 14.91 1.03 0.20
N PHE A 291 15.05 2.23 -0.41
CA PHE A 291 15.67 3.37 0.26
C PHE A 291 14.88 3.87 1.48
N GLU A 292 13.56 3.68 1.52
CA GLU A 292 12.74 4.08 2.66
C GLU A 292 12.93 3.14 3.85
N ARG A 293 13.10 1.84 3.57
CA ARG A 293 13.48 0.86 4.59
C ARG A 293 14.86 1.18 5.19
N GLU A 294 15.77 1.72 4.40
CA GLU A 294 17.09 2.17 4.89
C GLU A 294 17.01 3.47 5.71
N GLN A 295 16.26 4.47 5.22
CA GLN A 295 16.31 5.83 5.77
C GLN A 295 15.28 6.12 6.85
N ARG A 296 14.09 5.51 6.77
CA ARG A 296 12.93 5.87 7.61
C ARG A 296 12.14 4.67 8.12
N LEU A 297 12.83 3.54 8.34
CA LEU A 297 12.26 2.28 8.84
C LEU A 297 11.26 2.48 10.00
N ARG A 298 11.57 3.37 10.95
CA ARG A 298 10.74 3.61 12.14
C ARG A 298 9.36 4.15 11.78
N SER A 299 9.25 5.08 10.83
CA SER A 299 7.95 5.64 10.42
C SER A 299 7.23 4.76 9.41
N LEU A 300 7.90 3.80 8.79
CA LEU A 300 7.35 2.87 7.81
C LEU A 300 6.80 1.58 8.45
N ALA A 301 7.54 1.00 9.40
CA ALA A 301 7.26 -0.34 9.90
C ALA A 301 6.05 -0.39 10.85
N VAL A 302 5.30 -1.50 10.75
CA VAL A 302 4.33 -1.97 11.75
C VAL A 302 4.85 -3.28 12.33
N GLY A 303 4.84 -3.43 13.66
CA GLY A 303 5.26 -4.68 14.30
C GLY A 303 6.75 -5.03 14.14
N GLY A 304 7.58 -4.06 13.73
CA GLY A 304 9.04 -4.13 13.77
C GLY A 304 9.77 -4.34 12.43
N SER A 305 9.10 -4.78 11.36
CA SER A 305 9.72 -4.85 10.02
C SER A 305 8.69 -4.84 8.89
N PRO A 306 8.87 -4.01 7.84
CA PRO A 306 8.01 -3.99 6.65
C PRO A 306 8.24 -5.17 5.70
N GLU A 307 9.31 -5.96 5.92
CA GLU A 307 9.67 -7.12 5.08
C GLU A 307 9.04 -8.43 5.61
N LYS A 308 8.08 -8.33 6.53
CA LYS A 308 7.31 -9.47 7.01
C LYS A 308 5.85 -9.28 6.63
N LEU A 309 5.27 -10.33 6.04
CA LEU A 309 3.83 -10.38 5.81
C LEU A 309 3.10 -10.20 7.14
N LEU A 310 2.17 -9.24 7.16
CA LEU A 310 1.45 -8.88 8.35
C LEU A 310 0.22 -9.78 8.49
N GLN A 311 0.19 -10.64 9.50
CA GLN A 311 -1.03 -11.40 9.81
C GLN A 311 -2.06 -10.45 10.41
N VAL A 312 -3.27 -10.42 9.85
CA VAL A 312 -4.38 -9.56 10.30
C VAL A 312 -5.42 -10.38 11.04
N PHE A 313 -5.74 -11.56 10.53
CA PHE A 313 -6.79 -12.42 11.06
C PHE A 313 -6.35 -13.88 11.00
N ASP A 314 -6.80 -14.67 11.97
CA ASP A 314 -6.66 -16.12 12.01
C ASP A 314 -8.06 -16.70 12.15
N SER A 315 -8.49 -17.50 11.18
CA SER A 315 -9.84 -18.05 11.18
C SER A 315 -10.03 -19.17 12.20
N GLY A 316 -8.96 -19.72 12.78
CA GLY A 316 -9.02 -20.85 13.70
C GLY A 316 -9.61 -20.52 15.07
N ASN A 317 -10.06 -21.56 15.77
CA ASN A 317 -10.48 -21.50 17.17
C ASN A 317 -11.51 -20.38 17.46
N GLY A 318 -12.49 -20.23 16.57
CA GLY A 318 -13.54 -19.21 16.69
C GLY A 318 -13.24 -17.88 16.01
N GLY A 319 -12.09 -17.76 15.34
CA GLY A 319 -11.69 -16.55 14.63
C GLY A 319 -11.12 -15.50 15.57
N HIS A 320 -9.92 -15.01 15.31
CA HIS A 320 -9.31 -13.95 16.10
C HIS A 320 -8.48 -13.00 15.25
N PHE A 321 -8.65 -11.71 15.50
CA PHE A 321 -7.76 -10.69 14.96
C PHE A 321 -6.42 -10.73 15.69
N CYS A 322 -5.34 -10.42 14.97
CA CYS A 322 -4.03 -10.30 15.59
C CYS A 322 -4.06 -9.17 16.66
N PRO A 323 -3.20 -9.21 17.69
CA PRO A 323 -3.08 -8.09 18.62
C PRO A 323 -2.72 -6.79 17.89
N GLN A 324 -3.12 -5.65 18.45
CA GLN A 324 -2.68 -4.34 17.95
C GLN A 324 -1.16 -4.23 18.04
N MET A 325 -0.54 -3.86 16.94
CA MET A 325 0.91 -3.74 16.81
C MET A 325 1.38 -2.31 17.10
N SER A 326 2.66 -2.20 17.43
CA SER A 326 3.32 -0.91 17.55
C SER A 326 3.61 -0.35 16.16
N ALA A 327 3.27 0.92 15.98
CA ALA A 327 3.59 1.73 14.82
C ALA A 327 3.84 3.16 15.29
N THR A 328 4.86 3.83 14.75
CA THR A 328 5.37 5.10 15.32
C THR A 328 4.27 6.17 15.41
N TRP A 329 3.48 6.35 14.36
CA TRP A 329 2.43 7.37 14.34
C TRP A 329 1.24 6.99 15.23
N SER A 330 0.81 5.73 15.20
CA SER A 330 -0.25 5.24 16.10
C SER A 330 0.13 5.40 17.57
N ASP A 331 1.36 5.05 17.95
CA ASP A 331 1.84 5.16 19.32
C ASP A 331 2.07 6.61 19.75
N TYR A 332 2.42 7.49 18.80
CA TYR A 332 2.47 8.93 19.03
C TYR A 332 1.08 9.48 19.32
N TYR A 333 0.08 9.23 18.46
CA TYR A 333 -1.25 9.81 18.60
C TYR A 333 -2.08 9.22 19.73
N LYS A 334 -1.75 8.00 20.20
CA LYS A 334 -2.30 7.46 21.47
C LYS A 334 -1.97 8.32 22.69
N LYS A 335 -0.84 9.03 22.66
CA LYS A 335 -0.32 9.83 23.78
C LYS A 335 -0.45 11.33 23.57
N ASN A 336 -0.59 11.75 22.31
CA ASN A 336 -0.63 13.14 21.90
C ASN A 336 -1.85 13.31 21.00
N PRO A 337 -2.92 13.97 21.49
CA PRO A 337 -4.04 14.32 20.62
C PRO A 337 -3.56 15.07 19.38
N ARG A 338 -4.23 14.84 18.25
CA ARG A 338 -4.04 15.69 17.07
C ARG A 338 -4.39 17.14 17.43
N ASP A 339 -3.59 18.05 16.92
CA ASP A 339 -3.66 19.50 17.00
C ASP A 339 -3.25 20.07 15.62
N PRO A 340 -4.10 19.90 14.58
CA PRO A 340 -3.76 20.31 13.21
C PRO A 340 -3.61 21.83 13.04
N GLU A 341 -4.11 22.61 14.00
CA GLU A 341 -3.90 24.06 14.07
C GLU A 341 -2.48 24.43 14.55
N ASN A 342 -1.72 23.46 15.05
CA ASN A 342 -0.35 23.65 15.46
C ASN A 342 0.56 23.79 14.24
N MET A 343 1.02 25.01 14.00
CA MET A 343 1.90 25.31 12.88
C MET A 343 3.39 25.14 13.23
N GLU A 344 3.72 24.69 14.44
CA GLU A 344 5.12 24.51 14.82
C GLU A 344 5.71 23.28 14.13
N LEU A 345 6.53 23.53 13.10
CA LEU A 345 7.26 22.48 12.39
C LEU A 345 8.11 21.63 13.34
N ALA A 346 8.05 20.32 13.15
CA ALA A 346 8.96 19.42 13.83
C ALA A 346 10.42 19.70 13.43
N TRP A 347 11.33 19.38 14.35
CA TRP A 347 12.74 19.72 14.20
C TRP A 347 13.38 19.11 12.94
N TRP A 348 12.93 17.94 12.49
CA TRP A 348 13.42 17.30 11.26
C TRP A 348 12.95 18.05 9.99
N VAL A 349 11.72 18.59 10.00
CA VAL A 349 11.20 19.44 8.93
C VAL A 349 11.98 20.77 8.88
N LYS A 350 12.15 21.42 10.05
CA LYS A 350 12.99 22.63 10.18
C LYS A 350 14.41 22.40 9.68
N LYS A 351 15.02 21.25 10.04
CA LYS A 351 16.38 20.87 9.61
C LYS A 351 16.49 20.74 8.09
N ARG A 352 15.51 20.12 7.43
CA ARG A 352 15.47 20.01 5.96
C ARG A 352 15.38 21.37 5.29
N HIS A 353 14.46 22.20 5.74
CA HIS A 353 14.29 23.55 5.19
C HIS A 353 15.57 24.39 5.30
N ARG A 354 16.29 24.30 6.41
CA ARG A 354 17.61 24.93 6.56
C ARG A 354 18.64 24.40 5.57
N ALA A 355 18.70 23.09 5.36
CA ALA A 355 19.62 22.47 4.40
C ALA A 355 19.29 22.89 2.96
N GLN A 356 18.01 22.95 2.60
CA GLN A 356 17.55 23.40 1.28
C GLN A 356 17.88 24.88 1.04
N ALA A 357 17.63 25.75 2.02
CA ALA A 357 18.00 27.16 1.94
C ALA A 357 19.52 27.35 1.79
N ALA A 358 20.32 26.63 2.59
CA ALA A 358 21.78 26.66 2.49
C ALA A 358 22.28 26.22 1.11
N TRP A 359 21.66 25.20 0.52
CA TRP A 359 21.99 24.74 -0.82
C TRP A 359 21.61 25.75 -1.91
N GLN A 360 20.46 26.42 -1.79
CA GLN A 360 20.04 27.45 -2.75
C GLN A 360 21.00 28.65 -2.79
N CYS A 361 21.64 28.95 -1.65
CA CYS A 361 22.65 30.00 -1.50
C CYS A 361 24.04 29.64 -2.05
N LEU A 362 24.28 28.39 -2.48
CA LEU A 362 25.56 28.01 -3.09
C LEU A 362 25.73 28.64 -4.48
N ASP A 363 26.96 29.03 -4.80
CA ASP A 363 27.34 29.49 -6.14
C ASP A 363 26.96 28.46 -7.20
N GLY A 364 26.45 28.91 -8.36
CA GLY A 364 25.93 28.05 -9.43
C GLY A 364 26.79 26.81 -9.77
N PRO A 365 28.13 26.95 -9.95
CA PRO A 365 29.01 25.82 -10.20
C PRO A 365 29.16 24.85 -9.03
N VAL A 366 29.09 25.34 -7.79
CA VAL A 366 29.15 24.52 -6.56
C VAL A 366 27.82 23.82 -6.35
N ARG A 367 26.72 24.54 -6.53
CA ARG A 367 25.35 24.03 -6.47
C ARG A 367 25.08 22.91 -7.48
N ALA A 368 25.55 23.08 -8.72
CA ALA A 368 25.44 22.07 -9.76
C ALA A 368 26.29 20.82 -9.50
N ARG A 369 27.44 20.95 -8.82
CA ARG A 369 28.30 19.82 -8.43
C ARG A 369 27.77 19.06 -7.23
N GLN A 370 27.28 19.77 -6.23
CA GLN A 370 26.78 19.15 -5.00
C GLN A 370 25.44 18.45 -5.21
N GLY A 371 24.64 18.91 -6.19
CA GLY A 371 23.25 18.49 -6.32
C GLY A 371 22.42 19.00 -5.13
N PRO A 372 21.09 19.11 -5.24
CA PRO A 372 20.25 19.39 -4.08
C PRO A 372 20.59 18.39 -2.97
N PRO A 373 20.61 18.78 -1.68
CA PRO A 373 20.88 17.87 -0.59
C PRO A 373 19.96 16.65 -0.73
N ASN A 374 20.56 15.46 -0.92
CA ASN A 374 19.82 14.20 -0.99
C ASN A 374 18.98 14.05 0.27
N LEU A 375 17.67 14.28 0.16
CA LEU A 375 16.65 13.92 1.14
C LEU A 375 15.30 14.13 0.43
N GLU A 376 14.83 13.11 -0.29
CA GLU A 376 13.62 13.13 -1.11
C GLU A 376 12.35 13.51 -0.33
N ILE A 377 11.44 14.17 -1.04
CA ILE A 377 10.04 13.76 -1.27
C ILE A 377 9.48 14.94 -2.08
N GLY A 378 9.68 14.90 -3.39
CA GLY A 378 8.53 15.15 -4.26
C GLY A 378 7.75 13.85 -4.28
N LEU A 379 6.42 13.89 -4.43
CA LEU A 379 5.58 12.71 -4.55
C LEU A 379 5.86 11.91 -5.85
N GLU A 380 7.00 12.15 -6.50
CA GLU A 380 7.40 11.61 -7.81
C GLU A 380 8.77 10.95 -7.87
N ASN A 381 9.62 11.05 -6.83
CA ASN A 381 10.98 10.49 -6.93
C ASN A 381 11.06 9.08 -6.38
N LEU A 382 10.27 8.23 -7.04
CA LEU A 382 10.31 6.78 -6.96
C LEU A 382 10.89 6.16 -8.24
N GLU A 383 11.41 6.99 -9.15
CA GLU A 383 12.43 6.63 -10.14
C GLU A 383 13.43 7.77 -10.32
N ILE A 384 14.72 7.53 -10.03
CA ILE A 384 15.81 8.30 -10.62
C ILE A 384 16.37 7.49 -11.78
N ARG A 385 16.24 7.99 -13.01
CA ARG A 385 17.30 7.81 -14.01
C ARG A 385 17.93 9.15 -14.28
N TRP A 386 19.26 9.21 -14.28
CA TRP A 386 20.04 9.79 -15.38
C TRP A 386 21.30 8.94 -15.57
N ALA A 387 21.44 8.38 -16.77
CA ALA A 387 22.67 7.75 -17.22
C ALA A 387 23.71 8.82 -17.55
N ARG A 388 24.92 8.71 -17.00
CA ARG A 388 26.15 9.08 -17.70
C ARG A 388 27.25 8.07 -17.40
N GLN A 389 27.47 7.16 -18.36
CA GLN A 389 28.81 6.62 -18.59
C GLN A 389 29.75 7.80 -18.86
N GLY A 390 30.84 7.88 -18.10
CA GLY A 390 31.99 8.68 -18.50
C GLY A 390 32.84 7.89 -19.50
N PRO A 391 33.36 8.49 -20.57
CA PRO A 391 34.32 7.84 -21.45
C PRO A 391 35.68 7.81 -20.76
N GLY A 392 36.25 6.62 -20.60
CA GLY A 392 37.59 6.43 -20.04
C GLY A 392 37.73 5.07 -19.38
N GLY A 393 37.90 4.03 -20.20
CA GLY A 393 38.17 2.69 -19.70
C GLY A 393 39.55 2.57 -19.07
N LEU A 394 39.70 1.58 -18.19
CA LEU A 394 40.76 0.57 -18.26
C LEU A 394 40.37 -0.61 -17.38
N ALA A 395 40.67 -1.80 -17.89
CA ALA A 395 40.14 -3.09 -17.48
C ALA A 395 40.72 -3.64 -16.15
N VAL A 396 39.99 -4.63 -15.62
CA VAL A 396 40.25 -5.49 -14.44
C VAL A 396 41.60 -6.26 -14.54
N PRO A 397 42.15 -6.84 -13.44
CA PRO A 397 41.78 -8.23 -13.10
C PRO A 397 41.68 -8.59 -11.59
N ARG A 398 41.13 -9.80 -11.40
CA ARG A 398 40.58 -10.50 -10.22
C ARG A 398 41.54 -10.87 -9.04
N ARG A 399 40.89 -11.02 -7.87
CA ARG A 399 41.04 -12.01 -6.75
C ARG A 399 42.24 -11.96 -5.79
N ALA A 400 41.93 -11.97 -4.49
CA ALA A 400 42.38 -12.99 -3.52
C ALA A 400 41.38 -13.13 -2.35
N ARG A 401 41.24 -14.36 -1.86
CA ARG A 401 40.35 -14.84 -0.79
C ARG A 401 40.93 -14.55 0.61
N GLN A 402 40.06 -14.46 1.62
CA GLN A 402 40.17 -15.01 3.00
C GLN A 402 38.78 -14.72 3.65
N GLY A 403 37.89 -15.69 3.89
CA GLY A 403 37.90 -16.67 4.99
C GLY A 403 36.89 -16.23 6.07
N PRO A 404 35.91 -17.06 6.52
CA PRO A 404 34.81 -16.62 7.39
C PRO A 404 35.16 -16.77 8.88
N PRO A 405 34.46 -16.10 9.82
CA PRO A 405 34.38 -16.56 11.19
C PRO A 405 33.08 -17.34 11.43
N ASN A 406 33.24 -18.56 11.94
CA ASN A 406 32.18 -19.42 12.47
C ASN A 406 31.67 -18.94 13.83
N LEU A 407 30.37 -19.18 14.04
CA LEU A 407 29.64 -19.57 15.25
C LEU A 407 30.44 -19.91 16.53
N GLU A 408 29.88 -19.50 17.67
CA GLU A 408 29.73 -20.37 18.84
C GLU A 408 28.47 -20.01 19.65
N ILE A 409 27.72 -21.05 20.05
CA ILE A 409 26.48 -21.07 20.82
C ILE A 409 26.75 -21.86 22.10
N ASP A 410 26.44 -21.27 23.26
CA ASP A 410 25.90 -21.83 24.55
C ASP A 410 26.69 -22.96 25.29
N PRO A 411 26.57 -23.22 26.63
CA PRO A 411 25.30 -23.40 27.38
C PRO A 411 25.22 -22.92 28.87
N ALA A 412 23.98 -22.62 29.30
CA ALA A 412 23.33 -22.75 30.64
C ALA A 412 24.11 -22.98 31.98
N GLY A 413 23.89 -22.05 32.95
CA GLY A 413 23.69 -22.19 34.43
C GLY A 413 24.75 -22.88 35.33
N PRO A 414 24.56 -22.98 36.68
CA PRO A 414 23.96 -22.07 37.69
C PRO A 414 24.97 -21.69 38.82
N VAL A 415 24.75 -20.59 39.57
CA VAL A 415 24.92 -20.43 41.05
C VAL A 415 24.10 -19.23 41.49
#